data_AF-A0A7C1TTM5-F1
#
_entry.id   AF-A0A7C1TTM5-F1
#
_cell.length_a   1.000
_cell.length_b   1.000
_cell.length_c   1.000
_cell.angle_alpha   90.00
_cell.angle_beta   90.00
_cell.angle_gamma   90.00
#
_symmetry.space_group_name_H-M   'P 1'
#
loop_
_entity.id
_entity.type
_entity.pdbx_description
1 polymer ?
#
loop_
_entity_poly.entity_id
_entity_poly.type
_entity_poly.pdbx_seq_one_letter_code
_entity_poly.pdbx_strand_id
1 'polypeptide(L)' 'AGQACSTEQLAQQLSDWMQSGQDIALLVGGPEGLSTECRKRGQPGWSLSPLTLPHPLVRIVIAEQLYRASSILKNHPYHK' A
#
# COMPACT_ATOMS: atom_id res chain seq x y z
N ALA A 1 0.05 15.34 1.93
CA ALA A 1 -0.67 14.23 2.58
C ALA A 1 -0.68 13.04 1.63
N GLY A 2 -0.91 11.81 2.13
CA GLY A 2 -1.08 10.64 1.25
C GLY A 2 -2.39 10.70 0.47
N GLN A 3 -2.49 9.96 -0.62
CA GLN A 3 -3.70 9.89 -1.45
C GLN A 3 -4.56 8.69 -1.05
N ALA A 4 -5.88 8.86 -1.02
CA ALA A 4 -6.79 7.73 -0.89
C ALA A 4 -6.63 6.82 -2.11
N CYS A 5 -6.48 5.53 -1.87
CA CYS A 5 -6.26 4.52 -2.91
C CYS A 5 -7.36 3.47 -2.78
N SER A 6 -8.10 3.22 -3.86
CA SER A 6 -9.06 2.11 -3.91
C SER A 6 -8.36 0.76 -4.08
N THR A 7 -9.06 -0.32 -3.79
CA THR A 7 -8.51 -1.67 -3.96
C THR A 7 -8.17 -1.97 -5.43
N GLU A 8 -8.98 -1.47 -6.36
CA GLU A 8 -8.78 -1.62 -7.81
C GLU A 8 -7.56 -0.84 -8.28
N GLN A 9 -7.37 0.38 -7.77
CA GLN A 9 -6.16 1.18 -8.04
C GLN A 9 -4.90 0.48 -7.50
N LEU A 10 -5.00 -0.10 -6.30
CA LEU A 10 -3.92 -0.90 -5.72
C LEU A 10 -3.64 -2.15 -6.56
N ALA A 11 -4.66 -2.83 -7.09
CA ALA A 11 -4.48 -3.97 -7.98
C ALA A 11 -3.76 -3.58 -9.27
N GLN A 12 -4.10 -2.42 -9.86
CA GLN A 12 -3.38 -1.91 -11.02
C GLN A 12 -1.92 -1.61 -10.69
N GLN A 13 -1.65 -0.89 -9.60
CA GLN A 13 -0.27 -0.61 -9.15
C GLN A 13 0.52 -1.88 -8.89
N LEU A 14 -0.10 -2.89 -8.28
CA LEU A 14 0.52 -4.18 -8.03
C LEU A 14 0.87 -4.90 -9.34
N SER A 15 0.00 -4.84 -10.34
CA SER A 15 0.27 -5.38 -11.68
C SER A 15 1.48 -4.69 -12.32
N ASP A 16 1.54 -3.36 -12.26
CA ASP A 16 2.63 -2.56 -12.82
C ASP A 16 3.97 -2.89 -12.12
N TRP A 17 3.95 -3.07 -10.80
CA TRP A 17 5.12 -3.49 -10.03
C TRP A 17 5.61 -4.88 -10.42
N MET A 18 4.70 -5.84 -10.56
CA MET A 18 5.06 -7.20 -11.00
C MET A 18 5.68 -7.20 -12.39
N GLN A 19 5.17 -6.36 -13.30
CA GLN A 19 5.72 -6.20 -14.66
C GLN A 19 7.10 -5.52 -14.66
N SER A 20 7.37 -4.62 -13.71
CA SER A 20 8.67 -3.94 -13.61
C SER A 20 9.84 -4.89 -13.27
N GLY A 21 9.55 -6.04 -12.65
CA GLY A 21 10.56 -7.00 -12.20
C GLY A 21 11.46 -6.52 -11.06
N GLN A 22 11.16 -5.37 -10.46
CA GLN A 22 11.92 -4.81 -9.35
C GLN A 22 11.33 -5.22 -7.99
N ASP A 23 12.20 -5.34 -6.99
CA ASP A 23 11.77 -5.48 -5.60
C ASP A 23 11.08 -4.19 -5.12
N ILE A 24 9.91 -4.34 -4.50
CA ILE A 24 9.13 -3.23 -3.96
C ILE A 24 9.29 -3.14 -2.45
N ALA A 25 9.67 -1.96 -1.96
CA ALA A 25 9.72 -1.65 -0.54
C ALA A 25 8.59 -0.70 -0.15
N LEU A 26 7.69 -1.15 0.74
CA LEU A 26 6.66 -0.32 1.34
C LEU A 26 7.16 0.24 2.68
N LEU A 27 7.18 1.57 2.79
CA LEU A 27 7.67 2.26 3.97
C LEU A 27 6.50 2.61 4.91
N VAL A 28 6.57 2.14 6.16
CA VAL A 28 5.64 2.50 7.23
C VAL A 28 6.41 3.24 8.31
N GLY A 29 6.05 4.49 8.55
CA GLY A 29 6.68 5.32 9.58
C GLY A 29 6.27 4.91 11.00
N GLY A 30 7.09 5.32 11.97
CA GLY A 30 6.75 5.25 13.40
C GLY A 30 5.74 6.32 13.82
N PRO A 31 5.58 6.58 15.13
CA PRO A 31 4.66 7.60 15.65
C PRO A 31 4.88 9.00 15.03
N GLU A 32 6.14 9.38 14.81
CA GLU A 32 6.53 10.65 14.19
C GLU A 32 6.46 10.63 12.64
N GLY A 33 6.05 9.50 12.06
CA GLY A 33 5.96 9.30 10.62
C GLY A 33 7.29 9.02 9.93
N LEU A 34 7.33 9.24 8.61
CA LEU A 34 8.52 9.07 7.78
C LEU A 34 9.34 10.36 7.71
N SER A 35 10.66 10.23 7.72
CA SER A 35 11.60 11.35 7.54
C SER A 35 11.39 12.05 6.19
N THR A 36 11.85 13.29 6.09
CA THR A 36 11.70 14.07 4.86
C THR A 36 12.48 13.48 3.70
N GLU A 37 13.63 12.87 3.96
CA GLU A 37 14.47 12.16 3.00
C GLU A 37 13.75 10.93 2.45
N CYS A 38 13.11 10.13 3.31
CA CYS A 38 12.29 8.99 2.86
C CYS A 38 11.13 9.44 1.97
N ARG A 39 10.45 10.53 2.35
CA ARG A 39 9.32 11.08 1.58
C ARG A 39 9.75 11.64 0.22
N LYS A 40 10.95 12.21 0.11
CA LYS A 40 11.48 12.76 -1.15
C LYS A 40 11.94 11.68 -2.12
N ARG A 41 12.45 10.55 -1.60
CA ARG A 41 12.94 9.43 -2.42
C ARG A 41 11.80 8.51 -2.91
N GLY A 42 10.73 8.42 -2.13
CA GLY A 42 9.58 7.59 -2.44
C GLY A 42 8.60 8.24 -3.42
N GLN A 43 7.73 7.41 -3.98
CA GLN A 43 6.52 7.89 -4.68
C GLN A 43 5.51 8.49 -3.69
N PRO A 44 4.51 9.25 -4.17
CA PRO A 44 3.41 9.71 -3.33
C PRO A 44 2.79 8.55 -2.54
N GLY A 45 2.82 8.65 -1.21
CA GLY A 45 2.30 7.60 -0.33
C GLY A 45 0.77 7.54 -0.29
N TRP A 46 0.25 6.43 0.23
CA TRP A 46 -1.19 6.26 0.42
C TRP A 46 -1.69 6.83 1.74
N SER A 47 -2.96 7.21 1.77
CA SER A 47 -3.73 7.39 2.98
C SER A 47 -4.64 6.18 3.16
N LEU A 48 -4.38 5.37 4.20
CA LEU A 48 -5.19 4.18 4.50
C LEU A 48 -6.54 4.55 5.14
N SER A 49 -6.60 5.71 5.81
CA SER A 49 -7.76 6.20 6.53
C SER A 49 -7.56 7.67 6.89
N PRO A 50 -8.62 8.48 7.06
CA PRO A 50 -8.51 9.77 7.74
C PRO A 50 -8.15 9.64 9.23
N LEU A 51 -8.23 8.43 9.81
CA LEU A 51 -7.89 8.16 11.20
C LEU A 51 -6.38 7.92 11.40
N THR A 52 -5.90 8.23 12.60
CA THR A 52 -4.55 7.82 13.02
C THR A 52 -4.56 6.36 13.43
N LEU A 53 -3.94 5.51 12.62
CA LEU A 53 -3.83 4.08 12.88
C LEU A 53 -2.53 3.77 13.63
N PRO A 54 -2.55 2.94 14.69
CA PRO A 54 -1.34 2.52 15.36
C PRO A 54 -0.49 1.65 14.43
N HIS A 55 0.84 1.82 14.50
CA HIS A 55 1.78 1.18 13.59
C HIS A 55 1.56 -0.35 13.41
N PRO A 56 1.29 -1.15 14.46
CA PRO A 56 1.04 -2.59 14.28
C PRO A 56 -0.17 -2.89 13.37
N LEU A 57 -1.26 -2.12 13.48
CA LEU A 57 -2.44 -2.29 12.65
C LEU A 57 -2.17 -1.93 11.19
N VAL A 58 -1.38 -0.88 10.95
CA VAL A 58 -1.00 -0.47 9.59
C VAL A 58 -0.35 -1.62 8.82
N ARG A 59 0.52 -2.40 9.48
CA ARG A 59 1.18 -3.56 8.83
C ARG A 59 0.16 -4.62 8.42
N ILE A 60 -0.81 -4.91 9.27
CA ILE A 60 -1.86 -5.89 9.01
C ILE A 60 -2.75 -5.42 7.86
N VAL A 61 -3.17 -4.16 7.88
CA VAL A 61 -4.00 -3.58 6.82
C VAL A 61 -3.28 -3.62 5.48
N ILE A 62 -2.00 -3.22 5.42
CA ILE A 62 -1.24 -3.29 4.17
C ILE A 62 -1.14 -4.73 3.65
N ALA A 63 -0.82 -5.69 4.52
CA ALA A 63 -0.72 -7.10 4.11
C ALA A 63 -2.04 -7.64 3.56
N GLU A 64 -3.16 -7.35 4.23
CA GLU A 64 -4.49 -7.77 3.79
C GLU A 64 -4.88 -7.11 2.46
N GLN A 65 -4.64 -5.81 2.30
CA GLN A 65 -4.99 -5.08 1.07
C GLN A 65 -4.13 -5.53 -0.13
N LEU A 66 -2.85 -5.84 0.08
CA LEU A 66 -2.01 -6.47 -0.95
C LEU A 66 -2.53 -7.85 -1.35
N TYR A 67 -2.96 -8.65 -0.38
CA TYR A 67 -3.56 -9.95 -0.66
C TYR A 67 -4.89 -9.82 -1.43
N ARG A 68 -5.73 -8.84 -1.05
CA ARG A 68 -6.96 -8.51 -1.75
C ARG A 68 -6.71 -8.07 -3.18
N ALA A 69 -5.76 -7.16 -3.41
CA ALA A 69 -5.34 -6.71 -4.72
C ALA A 69 -4.81 -7.88 -5.58
N SER A 70 -3.97 -8.76 -5.01
CA SER A 70 -3.49 -9.96 -5.69
C SER A 70 -4.64 -10.92 -6.05
N SER A 71 -5.65 -11.02 -5.18
CA SER A 71 -6.85 -11.83 -5.44
C SER A 71 -7.67 -11.29 -6.61
N ILE A 72 -7.78 -9.96 -6.77
CA ILE A 72 -8.38 -9.33 -7.96
C ILE A 72 -7.63 -9.75 -9.22
N LEU A 73 -6.30 -9.58 -9.24
CA LEU A 73 -5.47 -9.90 -10.41
C LEU A 73 -5.57 -11.37 -10.84
N LYS A 74 -5.81 -12.28 -9.87
CA LYS A 74 -5.97 -13.72 -10.10
C LYS A 74 -7.41 -14.14 -10.36
N ASN A 75 -8.37 -13.22 -10.41
CA ASN A 75 -9.80 -13.50 -10.46
C ASN A 75 -10.26 -14.47 -9.35
N HIS A 76 -9.66 -14.38 -8.17
CA HIS A 76 -9.95 -15.23 -7.02
C HIS A 76 -11.18 -14.71 -6.25
N PRO A 77 -12.10 -15.58 -5.77
CA PRO A 77 -13.37 -15.19 -5.14
C PRO A 77 -13.23 -14.46 -3.79
N TYR A 78 -12.02 -14.26 -3.28
CA TYR A 78 -11.78 -13.53 -2.03
C TYR A 78 -12.18 -12.05 -2.11
N HIS A 79 -12.19 -11.47 -3.31
CA HIS A 79 -12.62 -10.08 -3.52
C HIS A 79 -14.14 -9.92 -3.69
N LYS A 80 -14.95 -10.95 -3.41
CA LYS A 80 -16.41 -10.80 -3.42
C LYS A 80 -16.92 -9.97 -2.25
#